data_AF-A0A945LIE5-F1
#
_entry.id   AF-A0A945LIE5-F1
#
_cell.length_a   1.000
_cell.length_b   1.000
_cell.length_c   1.000
_cell.angle_alpha   90.00
_cell.angle_beta   90.00
_cell.angle_gamma   90.00
#
_symmetry.space_group_name_H-M   'P 1'
#
loop_
_entity.id
_entity.type
_entity.pdbx_description
1 polymer ?
#
loop_
_entity_poly.entity_id
_entity_poly.type
_entity_poly.pdbx_seq_one_letter_code
_entity_poly.pdbx_strand_id
1 'polypeptide(L)'
;MSDAPIYHMCKLEEWQAAQAAGSYAGSSQDKADGFIHFSTAGQVRESAAKHRTGQDGLVLLSVDPIALGSALKWEPSREGLLFPHLYGALPVTGVIRFDPLPLSENGQHVFPKHVPDTDGAE
;
A
#
# COMPACT_ATOMS: atom_id res chain seq x y z
N MET A 1 -2.91 12.82 13.92
CA MET A 1 -2.88 11.99 12.70
C MET A 1 -1.44 11.96 12.28
N SER A 2 -0.85 10.79 12.05
CA SER A 2 0.55 10.70 11.69
C SER A 2 0.74 11.19 10.26
N ASP A 3 1.72 12.08 10.05
CA ASP A 3 2.12 12.57 8.72
C ASP A 3 2.89 11.52 7.91
N ALA A 4 3.11 10.34 8.49
CA ALA A 4 3.87 9.26 7.86
C ALA A 4 3.09 8.66 6.69
N PRO A 5 3.75 8.42 5.53
CA PRO A 5 3.12 7.74 4.40
C PRO A 5 2.59 6.35 4.78
N ILE A 6 1.46 6.00 4.19
CA ILE A 6 0.91 4.64 4.19
C ILE A 6 1.15 3.99 2.83
N TYR A 7 1.18 2.66 2.80
CA TYR A 7 1.66 1.92 1.65
C TYR A 7 0.63 0.94 1.09
N HIS A 8 0.54 0.87 -0.23
CA HIS A 8 -0.28 -0.13 -0.94
C HIS A 8 0.54 -0.81 -2.04
N MET A 9 0.36 -2.12 -2.22
CA MET A 9 0.99 -2.88 -3.29
C MET A 9 -0.02 -3.26 -4.35
N CYS A 10 0.27 -2.92 -5.61
CA CYS A 10 -0.55 -3.30 -6.76
C CYS A 10 0.33 -3.70 -7.94
N LYS A 11 -0.26 -4.27 -9.00
CA LYS A 11 0.50 -4.54 -10.23
C LYS A 11 0.83 -3.23 -10.93
N LEU A 12 1.99 -3.18 -11.58
CA LEU A 12 2.42 -2.02 -12.37
C LEU A 12 1.38 -1.61 -13.41
N GLU A 13 0.79 -2.59 -14.10
CA GLU A 13 -0.24 -2.36 -15.14
C GLU A 13 -1.50 -1.72 -14.55
N GLU A 14 -1.93 -2.17 -13.36
CA GLU A 14 -3.09 -1.60 -12.66
C GLU A 14 -2.82 -0.15 -12.25
N TRP A 15 -1.60 0.14 -11.79
CA TRP A 15 -1.20 1.51 -11.46
C TRP A 15 -1.09 2.42 -12.69
N GLN A 16 -0.55 1.92 -13.81
CA GLN A 16 -0.51 2.67 -15.06
C GLN A 16 -1.91 3.01 -15.58
N ALA A 17 -2.84 2.06 -15.51
CA ALA A 17 -4.24 2.29 -15.85
C ALA A 17 -4.88 3.35 -14.93
N ALA A 18 -4.60 3.28 -13.61
CA ALA A 18 -5.08 4.26 -12.65
C ALA A 18 -4.55 5.67 -12.91
N GLN A 19 -3.27 5.80 -13.28
CA GLN A 19 -2.69 7.09 -13.67
C GLN A 19 -3.42 7.71 -14.87
N ALA A 20 -3.78 6.91 -15.87
CA ALA A 20 -4.56 7.37 -17.01
C ALA A 20 -6.01 7.73 -16.64
N ALA A 21 -6.61 7.02 -15.69
CA ALA A 21 -7.99 7.24 -15.24
C ALA A 21 -8.13 8.33 -14.16
N GLY A 22 -7.03 8.77 -13.55
CA GLY A 22 -6.99 9.73 -12.43
C GLY A 22 -7.25 9.13 -11.05
N SER A 23 -7.64 7.85 -10.95
CA SER A 23 -7.82 7.15 -9.68
C SER A 23 -7.62 5.64 -9.81
N TYR A 24 -7.17 5.01 -8.74
CA TYR A 24 -7.03 3.56 -8.60
C TYR A 24 -8.24 2.99 -7.85
N ALA A 25 -9.00 2.12 -8.51
CA ALA A 25 -10.25 1.57 -7.98
C ALA A 25 -10.06 0.33 -7.08
N GLY A 26 -8.83 0.01 -6.69
CA GLY A 26 -8.51 -1.22 -5.95
C GLY A 26 -8.30 -2.44 -6.83
N SER A 27 -7.56 -3.40 -6.28
CA SER A 27 -7.37 -4.73 -6.87
C SER A 27 -8.68 -5.54 -6.82
N SER A 28 -8.71 -6.71 -7.45
CA SER A 28 -9.86 -7.62 -7.34
C SER A 28 -10.19 -8.00 -5.88
N GLN A 29 -9.17 -8.11 -5.02
CA GLN A 29 -9.35 -8.41 -3.59
C GLN A 29 -9.93 -7.21 -2.85
N ASP A 30 -9.38 -6.00 -3.06
CA ASP A 30 -9.89 -4.77 -2.44
C ASP A 30 -11.36 -4.53 -2.79
N LYS A 31 -11.74 -4.83 -4.04
CA LYS A 31 -13.14 -4.74 -4.49
C LYS A 31 -14.05 -5.77 -3.84
N ALA A 32 -13.55 -6.99 -3.60
CA ALA A 32 -14.30 -8.04 -2.91
C ALA A 32 -14.51 -7.69 -1.44
N ASP A 33 -13.50 -7.10 -0.79
CA ASP A 33 -13.55 -6.70 0.62
C ASP A 33 -14.28 -5.36 0.83
N GLY A 34 -14.39 -4.53 -0.22
CA GLY A 34 -15.11 -3.26 -0.22
C GLY A 34 -14.28 -2.04 0.17
N PHE A 35 -12.96 -2.20 0.34
CA PHE A 35 -12.01 -1.13 0.67
C PHE A 35 -10.60 -1.48 0.19
N ILE A 36 -9.77 -0.46 -0.03
CA ILE A 36 -8.37 -0.65 -0.41
C ILE A 36 -7.51 -0.80 0.85
N HIS A 37 -6.77 -1.90 0.94
CA HIS A 37 -5.89 -2.18 2.05
C HIS A 37 -4.60 -1.38 1.96
N PHE A 38 -4.31 -0.61 3.00
CA PHE A 38 -2.99 -0.03 3.20
C PHE A 38 -2.27 -0.70 4.36
N SER A 39 -0.98 -0.43 4.46
CA SER A 39 -0.12 -0.86 5.56
C SER A 39 0.75 0.30 5.98
N THR A 40 1.15 0.35 7.24
CA THR A 40 2.24 1.22 7.70
C THR A 40 3.60 0.71 7.20
N ALA A 41 4.69 1.43 7.49
CA ALA A 41 6.04 1.03 7.09
C ALA A 41 6.45 -0.30 7.74
N GLY A 42 6.17 -0.45 9.04
CA GLY A 42 6.43 -1.67 9.79
C GLY A 42 5.59 -2.86 9.33
N GLN A 43 4.38 -2.61 8.82
CA GLN A 43 3.45 -3.65 8.39
C GLN A 43 3.69 -4.12 6.95
N VAL A 44 4.05 -3.20 6.03
CA VAL A 44 4.02 -3.50 4.59
C VAL A 44 5.01 -4.58 4.17
N ARG A 45 6.18 -4.64 4.83
CA ARG A 45 7.21 -5.66 4.57
C ARG A 45 6.75 -7.05 4.98
N GLU A 46 6.12 -7.16 6.14
CA GLU A 46 5.55 -8.41 6.62
C GLU A 46 4.38 -8.87 5.74
N SER A 47 3.50 -7.94 5.35
CA SER A 47 2.39 -8.21 4.43
C SER A 47 2.90 -8.74 3.08
N ALA A 48 3.96 -8.14 2.54
CA ALA A 48 4.59 -8.59 1.31
C ALA A 48 5.17 -10.01 1.45
N ALA A 49 5.90 -10.29 2.53
CA ALA A 49 6.49 -11.61 2.77
C ALA A 49 5.42 -12.71 2.92
N LYS A 50 4.29 -12.41 3.59
CA LYS A 50 3.20 -13.38 3.81
C LYS A 50 2.37 -13.65 2.56
N HIS A 51 2.08 -12.62 1.76
CA HIS A 51 1.03 -12.70 0.74
C HIS A 51 1.54 -12.51 -0.70
N ARG A 52 2.74 -11.97 -0.88
CA ARG A 52 3.25 -11.52 -2.20
C ARG A 52 4.57 -12.17 -2.62
N THR A 53 5.15 -13.06 -1.82
CA THR A 53 6.35 -13.83 -2.17
C THR A 53 6.19 -14.50 -3.55
N GLY A 54 7.19 -14.30 -4.41
CA GLY A 54 7.24 -14.86 -5.78
C GLY A 54 6.36 -14.14 -6.81
N GLN A 55 5.62 -13.09 -6.44
CA GLN A 55 4.83 -12.31 -7.41
C GLN A 55 5.69 -11.19 -7.99
N ASP A 56 5.95 -11.21 -9.29
CA ASP A 56 6.68 -10.14 -9.97
C ASP A 56 5.73 -9.01 -10.44
N GLY A 57 6.32 -7.97 -11.03
CA GLY A 57 5.56 -6.85 -11.60
C GLY A 57 4.79 -5.99 -10.59
N LEU A 58 5.09 -6.11 -9.29
CA LEU A 58 4.48 -5.28 -8.26
C LEU A 58 5.17 -3.93 -8.12
N VAL A 59 4.38 -2.93 -7.77
CA VAL A 59 4.84 -1.61 -7.33
C VAL A 59 4.32 -1.32 -5.93
N LEU A 60 5.09 -0.55 -5.18
CA LEU A 60 4.71 0.04 -3.90
C LEU A 60 4.25 1.46 -4.15
N LEU A 61 3.03 1.80 -3.73
CA LEU A 61 2.52 3.16 -3.69
C LEU A 61 2.75 3.73 -2.30
N SER A 62 3.43 4.87 -2.20
CA SER A 62 3.55 5.65 -0.96
C SER A 62 2.51 6.77 -1.02
N VAL A 63 1.59 6.79 -0.07
CA VAL A 63 0.38 7.62 -0.11
C VAL A 63 0.32 8.53 1.10
N ASP A 64 -0.06 9.78 0.88
CA ASP A 64 -0.30 10.75 1.94
C ASP A 64 -1.64 10.43 2.61
N PRO A 65 -1.66 10.00 3.89
CA PRO A 65 -2.90 9.68 4.58
C PRO A 65 -3.80 10.91 4.77
N ILE A 66 -3.25 12.13 4.82
CA ILE A 66 -4.01 13.36 4.99
C ILE A 66 -4.83 13.65 3.73
N ALA A 67 -4.25 13.41 2.55
CA ALA A 67 -4.91 13.60 1.26
C ALA A 67 -6.16 12.71 1.07
N LEU A 68 -6.30 11.64 1.85
CA LEU A 68 -7.42 10.71 1.78
C LEU A 68 -8.60 11.11 2.67
N GLY A 69 -8.40 12.04 3.60
CA GLY A 69 -9.45 12.59 4.46
C GLY A 69 -10.25 11.53 5.23
N SER A 70 -11.57 11.74 5.33
CA SER A 70 -12.47 10.88 6.12
C SER A 70 -12.78 9.52 5.49
N ALA A 71 -12.38 9.30 4.23
CA ALA A 71 -12.53 8.01 3.58
C ALA A 71 -11.50 6.98 4.09
N LEU A 72 -10.39 7.45 4.66
CA LEU A 72 -9.39 6.61 5.31
C LEU A 72 -9.82 6.30 6.75
N LYS A 73 -9.93 5.02 7.08
CA LYS A 73 -10.23 4.54 8.43
C LYS A 73 -9.12 3.65 8.94
N TRP A 74 -8.82 3.75 10.22
CA TRP A 74 -7.87 2.86 10.90
C TRP A 74 -8.67 1.83 11.67
N GLU A 75 -8.58 0.57 11.25
CA GLU A 75 -9.41 -0.50 11.79
C GLU A 75 -8.54 -1.64 12.33
N PRO A 76 -8.93 -2.27 13.45
CA PRO A 76 -8.17 -3.38 14.00
C PRO A 76 -8.22 -4.58 13.04
N SER A 77 -7.04 -5.13 12.74
CA SER A 77 -6.88 -6.38 12.02
C SER A 77 -6.57 -7.52 13.00
N ARG A 78 -6.11 -8.65 12.47
CA ARG A 78 -5.63 -9.79 13.25
C ARG A 78 -4.53 -9.29 14.19
N GLU A 79 -4.58 -9.75 15.44
CA GLU A 79 -3.64 -9.39 16.52
C GLU A 79 -3.78 -7.97 17.10
N GLY A 80 -4.84 -7.23 16.77
CA GLY A 80 -5.17 -5.95 17.40
C GLY A 80 -4.38 -4.75 16.86
N LEU A 81 -3.51 -4.97 15.87
CA LEU A 81 -2.84 -3.89 15.13
C LEU A 81 -3.84 -3.18 14.21
N LEU A 82 -3.76 -1.85 14.15
CA LEU A 82 -4.60 -1.05 13.26
C LEU A 82 -4.01 -1.04 11.85
N PHE A 83 -4.86 -1.30 10.86
CA PHE A 83 -4.54 -1.16 9.44
C PHE A 83 -5.35 -0.02 8.83
N PRO A 84 -4.73 0.80 7.96
CA PRO A 84 -5.44 1.82 7.22
C PRO A 84 -6.25 1.18 6.07
N HIS A 85 -7.54 1.48 6.00
CA HIS A 85 -8.45 1.06 4.94
C HIS A 85 -9.08 2.28 4.28
N LEU A 86 -8.95 2.38 2.96
CA LEU A 86 -9.58 3.44 2.18
C LEU A 86 -10.91 2.96 1.62
N TYR A 87 -12.00 3.60 2.04
CA TYR A 87 -13.35 3.36 1.54
C TYR A 87 -13.61 4.24 0.31
N GLY A 88 -13.18 3.76 -0.85
CA GLY A 88 -13.32 4.44 -2.13
C GLY A 88 -12.11 4.22 -3.04
N ALA A 89 -12.09 4.92 -4.18
CA ALA A 89 -10.94 4.90 -5.07
C ALA A 89 -9.81 5.78 -4.51
N LEU A 90 -8.56 5.34 -4.68
CA LEU A 90 -7.37 6.11 -4.36
C LEU A 90 -7.15 7.16 -5.47
N PRO A 91 -7.26 8.48 -5.19
CA PRO A 91 -6.92 9.48 -6.18
C PRO A 91 -5.41 9.44 -6.48
N VAL A 92 -5.03 9.54 -7.75
CA VAL A 92 -3.61 9.55 -8.15
C VAL A 92 -2.86 10.70 -7.49
N THR A 93 -3.54 11.83 -7.25
CA THR A 93 -2.98 12.99 -6.55
C THR A 93 -2.69 12.75 -5.07
N GLY A 94 -3.23 11.70 -4.46
CA GLY A 94 -2.89 11.29 -3.09
C GLY A 94 -1.61 10.45 -3.01
N VAL A 95 -1.10 9.98 -4.16
CA VAL A 95 0.13 9.17 -4.23
C VAL A 95 1.34 10.09 -4.31
N ILE A 96 2.20 10.03 -3.30
CA ILE A 96 3.43 10.82 -3.20
C ILE A 96 4.45 10.31 -4.24
N ARG A 97 4.57 8.98 -4.34
CA ARG A 97 5.47 8.29 -5.25
C ARG A 97 5.07 6.83 -5.39
N PHE A 98 5.60 6.19 -6.43
CA PHE A 98 5.58 4.73 -6.55
C PHE A 98 6.97 4.20 -6.85
N ASP A 99 7.24 2.98 -6.39
CA ASP A 99 8.53 2.33 -6.55
C ASP A 99 8.34 0.87 -6.99
N PRO A 100 9.17 0.34 -7.91
CA PRO A 100 9.12 -1.08 -8.26
C PRO A 100 9.52 -1.94 -7.05
N LEU A 101 8.88 -3.10 -6.91
CA LEU A 101 9.22 -4.11 -5.92
C LEU A 101 9.80 -5.36 -6.60
N PRO A 102 11.07 -5.33 -7.07
CA PRO A 102 11.69 -6.49 -7.68
C PRO A 102 11.86 -7.62 -6.67
N LEU A 103 11.91 -8.85 -7.16
CA LEU A 103 12.15 -10.03 -6.35
C LEU A 103 13.67 -10.23 -6.14
N SER A 104 14.05 -10.64 -4.94
CA SER A 104 15.37 -11.17 -4.63
C SER A 104 15.51 -12.62 -5.11
N GLU A 105 16.71 -13.19 -4.99
CA GLU A 105 16.98 -14.60 -5.29
C GLU A 105 16.10 -15.57 -4.47
N ASN A 106 15.63 -15.13 -3.30
CA ASN A 106 14.76 -15.91 -2.41
C ASN A 106 13.27 -15.68 -2.69
N GLY A 107 12.91 -14.95 -3.76
CA GLY A 107 11.53 -14.62 -4.10
C GLY A 107 10.88 -13.59 -3.17
N GLN A 108 11.65 -12.89 -2.32
CA GLN A 108 11.15 -11.82 -1.46
C GLN A 108 11.32 -10.45 -2.14
N HIS A 109 10.39 -9.54 -1.91
CA HIS A 109 10.48 -8.18 -2.48
C HIS A 109 11.60 -7.36 -1.85
N VAL A 110 12.37 -6.68 -2.70
CA VAL A 110 13.37 -5.69 -2.29
C VAL A 110 12.69 -4.33 -2.18
N PHE A 111 12.56 -3.83 -0.95
CA PHE A 111 11.95 -2.53 -0.68
C PHE A 111 12.92 -1.37 -0.93
N PRO A 112 12.42 -0.20 -1.35
CA PRO A 112 13.24 0.97 -1.55
C PRO A 112 13.73 1.53 -0.20
N LYS A 113 14.98 2.04 -0.17
CA LYS A 113 15.69 2.44 1.05
C LYS A 113 15.00 3.54 1.89
N HIS A 114 14.09 4.30 1.29
CA HIS A 114 13.38 5.37 1.98
C HIS A 114 12.18 4.86 2.79
N VAL A 115 11.76 3.60 2.60
CA VAL A 115 10.69 2.97 3.38
C VAL A 115 11.31 2.42 4.66
N PRO A 116 10.95 2.95 5.84
CA PRO A 116 11.49 2.46 7.10
C PRO A 116 11.23 0.95 7.30
N ASP A 117 12.05 0.31 8.13
CA ASP A 117 11.87 -1.10 8.48
C ASP A 117 10.81 -1.29 9.59
N THR A 118 10.61 -0.27 10.42
CA THR A 118 9.59 -0.22 11.47
C THR A 118 8.79 1.06 11.34
N ASP A 119 7.61 1.08 11.93
CA ASP A 119 6.97 2.36 12.23
C ASP A 119 7.88 3.11 13.20
N GLY A 120 8.13 4.38 12.93
CA GLY A 120 9.03 5.19 13.76
C GLY A 120 8.57 5.08 15.22
N ALA A 121 9.49 4.69 16.10
CA ALA A 121 9.26 4.82 17.53
C ALA A 121 9.13 6.33 17.82
N GLU A 122 7.92 6.78 18.14
CA GLU A 122 7.75 8.04 18.85
C GLU A 122 8.41 7.96 20.23
#